data_AF-T1FKK7-F1
#
_entry.id   AF-T1FKK7-F1
#
_cell.length_a   1.000
_cell.length_b   1.000
_cell.length_c   1.000
_cell.angle_alpha   90.00
_cell.angle_beta   90.00
_cell.angle_gamma   90.00
#
_symmetry.space_group_name_H-M   'P 1'
#
loop_
_entity.id
_entity.type
_entity.pdbx_description
1 polymer ?
#
loop_
_entity_poly.entity_id
_entity_poly.type
_entity_poly.pdbx_seq_one_letter_code
_entity_poly.pdbx_strand_id
1 'polypeptide(L)'
;MMQKLKFLLDVEVGSQSRKFLNDTLNAKLMFQDIGRLSEIVGDVSSDHAKKRSEATLCSNRRTVEKVRSDFIVLSASNYTKFRLYILIISYIQPGWHPLTVFLPLGAKWTWQGGFPQNAAHEKAFYEFNEAQNLALNKPATNSSLYIHYVRPVVGLMVDGDTNPDFFAGHCYNGADPPGGPNWAVVDLAADYYVDVVYMFTRDSFTPPLDYFLIGLTFSSPGSNIIRGTYPLCGQYKYKAAASARLTLKCNANLAPYRYVIAQQPADGYGWFSSCEMEVYAAKDHKSKIWKRKSNTRLTGNYSLAVTAEYEMMCLLKCLPGKCDSFNFHSTDATCELNKHVNGYNQSYLTASTNWSFYEVQYA
;
A
#
# COMPACT_ATOMS: atom_id res chain seq x y z
N MET A 1 23.86 12.01 -11.44
CA MET A 1 22.63 12.80 -11.22
C MET A 1 21.57 12.26 -12.19
N MET A 2 20.53 11.57 -11.71
CA MET A 2 19.48 10.99 -12.56
C MET A 2 18.53 12.12 -13.01
N GLN A 3 18.34 12.28 -14.33
CA GLN A 3 17.28 13.15 -14.85
C GLN A 3 16.02 12.32 -15.10
N LYS A 4 14.89 12.77 -14.54
CA LYS A 4 13.56 12.23 -14.85
C LYS A 4 12.94 13.14 -15.90
N LEU A 5 12.67 12.61 -17.10
CA LEU A 5 11.77 13.28 -18.04
C LEU A 5 10.33 12.81 -17.80
N LYS A 6 9.40 13.78 -17.80
CA LYS A 6 7.96 13.53 -17.72
C LYS A 6 7.33 13.96 -19.04
N PHE A 7 6.70 13.02 -19.73
CA PHE A 7 5.84 13.32 -20.87
C PHE A 7 4.38 13.16 -20.43
N LEU A 8 3.55 14.15 -20.76
CA LEU A 8 2.10 14.11 -20.59
C LEU A 8 1.49 14.03 -21.98
N LEU A 9 0.75 12.95 -22.23
CA LEU A 9 -0.02 12.77 -23.46
C LEU A 9 -1.49 12.85 -23.07
N ASP A 10 -2.19 13.90 -23.52
CA ASP A 10 -3.65 13.97 -23.41
C ASP A 10 -4.26 13.36 -24.67
N VAL A 11 -5.02 12.28 -24.51
CA VAL A 11 -5.76 11.65 -25.59
C VAL A 11 -7.25 11.76 -25.27
N GLU A 12 -7.98 12.53 -26.06
CA GLU A 12 -9.43 12.66 -25.96
C GLU A 12 -10.08 11.59 -26.85
N VAL A 13 -10.77 10.62 -26.22
CA VAL A 13 -11.34 9.48 -26.94
C VAL A 13 -12.84 9.70 -27.16
N GLY A 14 -13.24 9.84 -28.42
CA GLY A 14 -14.64 9.92 -28.84
C GLY A 14 -15.43 8.64 -28.56
N SER A 15 -16.77 8.76 -28.49
CA SER A 15 -17.67 7.72 -27.96
C SER A 15 -17.67 6.38 -28.72
N GLN A 16 -17.22 6.33 -29.98
CA GLN A 16 -17.17 5.12 -30.81
C GLN A 16 -15.90 4.26 -30.65
N SER A 17 -14.85 4.75 -29.98
CA SER A 17 -13.56 4.04 -29.90
C SER A 17 -13.43 3.10 -28.70
N ARG A 18 -14.47 2.99 -27.86
CA ARG A 18 -14.48 2.16 -26.64
C ARG A 18 -14.33 0.66 -26.91
N LYS A 19 -14.82 0.16 -28.05
CA LYS A 19 -14.73 -1.27 -28.42
C LYS A 19 -13.32 -1.64 -28.87
N PHE A 20 -12.67 -0.76 -29.65
CA PHE A 20 -11.31 -0.98 -30.18
C PHE A 20 -10.23 -0.95 -29.08
N LEU A 21 -10.41 -0.11 -28.05
CA LEU A 21 -9.49 -0.04 -26.91
C LEU A 21 -9.57 -1.28 -26.01
N ASN A 22 -10.77 -1.85 -25.79
CA ASN A 22 -10.92 -3.10 -25.03
C ASN A 22 -10.26 -4.29 -25.75
N ASP A 23 -10.43 -4.39 -27.07
CA ASP A 23 -9.85 -5.50 -27.85
C ASP A 23 -8.32 -5.38 -27.94
N THR A 24 -7.77 -4.15 -28.00
CA THR A 24 -6.33 -3.90 -28.06
C THR A 24 -5.63 -4.08 -26.70
N LEU A 25 -6.31 -3.78 -25.59
CA LEU A 25 -5.77 -4.00 -24.23
C LEU A 25 -5.66 -5.51 -23.92
N ASN A 26 -6.66 -6.29 -24.34
CA ASN A 26 -6.69 -7.75 -24.19
C ASN A 26 -5.62 -8.44 -25.04
N ALA A 27 -5.39 -7.99 -26.28
CA ALA A 27 -4.38 -8.57 -27.16
C ALA A 27 -2.95 -8.32 -26.69
N LYS A 28 -2.66 -7.19 -26.01
CA LYS A 28 -1.29 -6.84 -25.58
C LYS A 28 -0.86 -7.51 -24.27
N LEU A 29 -1.81 -7.90 -23.42
CA LEU A 29 -1.53 -8.67 -22.19
C LEU A 29 -1.24 -10.15 -22.47
N MET A 30 -1.74 -10.72 -23.58
CA MET A 30 -1.40 -12.10 -23.99
C MET A 30 0.07 -12.29 -24.42
N PHE A 31 0.80 -11.23 -24.79
CA PHE A 31 2.19 -11.35 -25.26
C PHE A 31 3.26 -11.18 -24.16
N GLN A 32 2.88 -10.94 -22.91
CA GLN A 32 3.84 -10.82 -21.81
C GLN A 32 4.23 -12.16 -21.15
N ASP A 33 3.56 -13.28 -21.48
CA ASP A 33 3.72 -14.55 -20.76
C ASP A 33 4.35 -15.71 -21.54
N ILE A 34 5.06 -15.45 -22.64
CA ILE A 34 5.89 -16.49 -23.28
C ILE A 34 7.37 -16.17 -23.08
N GLY A 35 7.91 -16.70 -21.98
CA GLY A 35 9.30 -16.53 -21.60
C GLY A 35 9.91 -17.77 -20.97
N ARG A 36 9.76 -18.95 -21.58
CA ARG A 36 10.68 -20.11 -21.45
C ARG A 36 10.17 -21.31 -22.25
N LEU A 37 10.89 -21.70 -23.29
CA LEU A 37 11.01 -23.10 -23.75
C LEU A 37 12.36 -23.22 -24.47
N SER A 38 13.22 -24.07 -23.93
CA SER A 38 14.52 -24.47 -24.51
C SER A 38 14.32 -25.58 -25.54
N GLU A 39 15.22 -25.59 -26.52
CA GLU A 39 15.34 -26.48 -27.69
C GLU A 39 15.13 -27.98 -27.43
N ILE A 40 14.36 -28.63 -28.32
CA ILE A 40 14.73 -29.90 -28.95
C ILE A 40 14.37 -29.80 -30.44
N VAL A 41 15.37 -30.01 -31.30
CA VAL A 41 15.29 -30.03 -32.76
C VAL A 41 14.76 -31.39 -33.22
N GLY A 42 13.80 -31.38 -34.14
CA GLY A 42 13.40 -32.53 -34.94
C GLY A 42 12.76 -32.03 -36.23
N ASP A 43 13.43 -32.26 -37.36
CA ASP A 43 12.96 -31.98 -38.71
C ASP A 43 11.57 -32.58 -38.99
N VAL A 44 10.76 -31.90 -39.81
CA VAL A 44 10.09 -32.41 -41.03
C VAL A 44 9.21 -31.32 -41.68
N SER A 45 9.55 -31.04 -42.94
CA SER A 45 8.72 -30.64 -44.11
C SER A 45 7.20 -30.41 -43.93
N SER A 46 6.71 -29.24 -44.36
CA SER A 46 5.84 -29.09 -45.58
C SER A 46 5.05 -27.77 -45.57
N ASP A 47 4.78 -27.29 -46.79
CA ASP A 47 4.20 -26.01 -47.17
C ASP A 47 2.83 -25.65 -46.56
N HIS A 48 2.64 -24.37 -46.20
CA HIS A 48 1.47 -23.60 -46.62
C HIS A 48 1.64 -22.08 -46.41
N ALA A 49 1.26 -21.34 -47.45
CA ALA A 49 1.44 -19.90 -47.61
C ALA A 49 0.58 -19.06 -46.65
N LYS A 50 1.19 -18.09 -45.96
CA LYS A 50 0.50 -16.98 -45.31
C LYS A 50 1.28 -15.68 -45.54
N LYS A 51 0.65 -14.73 -46.25
CA LYS A 51 1.19 -13.38 -46.50
C LYS A 51 1.53 -12.70 -45.17
N ARG A 52 2.81 -12.38 -44.97
CA ARG A 52 3.35 -11.57 -43.89
C ARG A 52 3.98 -10.33 -44.51
N SER A 53 3.57 -9.14 -44.08
CA SER A 53 4.27 -7.90 -44.38
C SER A 53 5.48 -7.81 -43.45
N GLU A 54 6.68 -8.05 -43.98
CA GLU A 54 7.94 -7.83 -43.29
C GLU A 54 8.42 -6.40 -43.54
N ALA A 55 8.71 -5.67 -42.47
CA ALA A 55 9.53 -4.48 -42.52
C ALA A 55 10.98 -4.91 -42.26
N THR A 56 11.83 -4.86 -43.28
CA THR A 56 13.24 -5.18 -43.19
C THR A 56 14.00 -4.02 -42.54
N LEU A 57 14.55 -4.26 -41.35
CA LEU A 57 15.55 -3.39 -40.71
C LEU A 57 16.93 -3.99 -40.96
N CYS A 58 17.69 -3.39 -41.87
CA CYS A 58 19.13 -3.66 -41.98
C CYS A 58 19.85 -2.97 -40.82
N SER A 59 20.51 -3.75 -39.96
CA SER A 59 21.51 -3.25 -39.02
C SER A 59 22.69 -4.20 -38.94
N ASN A 60 23.89 -3.67 -39.21
CA ASN A 60 25.16 -4.37 -39.11
C ASN A 60 25.57 -4.53 -37.63
N ARG A 61 26.08 -5.73 -37.29
CA ARG A 61 26.83 -6.13 -36.07
C ARG A 61 27.05 -5.06 -34.98
N ARG A 62 26.37 -5.22 -33.83
CA ARG A 62 26.91 -5.49 -32.48
C ARG A 62 25.82 -5.27 -31.41
N THR A 63 25.81 -6.17 -30.41
CA THR A 63 25.16 -6.07 -29.08
C THR A 63 23.65 -5.76 -29.02
N VAL A 64 22.86 -6.78 -28.63
CA VAL A 64 21.48 -6.62 -28.16
C VAL A 64 21.52 -6.10 -26.73
N GLU A 65 21.19 -4.83 -26.51
CA GLU A 65 21.04 -4.26 -25.17
C GLU A 65 19.58 -4.26 -24.72
N LYS A 66 19.37 -4.66 -23.47
CA LYS A 66 18.05 -4.86 -22.87
C LYS A 66 17.56 -3.56 -22.23
N VAL A 67 16.61 -2.89 -22.88
CA VAL A 67 15.91 -1.73 -22.30
C VAL A 67 14.82 -2.24 -21.36
N ARG A 68 14.81 -1.78 -20.11
CA ARG A 68 13.70 -2.02 -19.17
C ARG A 68 12.83 -0.76 -19.13
N SER A 69 11.54 -0.92 -19.43
CA SER A 69 10.56 0.15 -19.35
C SER A 69 9.44 -0.29 -18.42
N ASP A 70 9.14 0.52 -17.41
CA ASP A 70 8.00 0.32 -16.53
C ASP A 70 6.88 1.28 -16.97
N PHE A 71 5.65 0.76 -17.06
CA PHE A 71 4.47 1.54 -17.40
C PHE A 71 3.56 1.65 -16.18
N ILE A 72 3.15 2.87 -15.85
CA ILE A 72 2.11 3.11 -14.85
C ILE A 72 0.91 3.71 -15.58
N VAL A 73 -0.21 2.99 -15.51
CA VAL A 73 -1.50 3.45 -16.05
C VAL A 73 -2.30 4.03 -14.90
N LEU A 74 -2.59 5.33 -14.97
CA LEU A 74 -3.49 6.01 -14.03
C LEU A 74 -4.79 6.36 -14.75
N SER A 75 -5.91 5.91 -14.20
CA SER A 75 -7.25 6.25 -14.68
C SER A 75 -7.89 7.25 -13.72
N ALA A 76 -8.33 8.38 -14.26
CA ALA A 76 -9.24 9.28 -13.57
C ALA A 76 -10.54 9.35 -14.38
N SER A 77 -11.63 8.92 -13.77
CA SER A 77 -12.98 9.00 -14.34
C SER A 77 -13.71 10.18 -13.72
N ASN A 78 -14.20 11.08 -14.56
CA ASN A 78 -15.30 11.97 -14.20
C ASN A 78 -16.44 11.70 -15.19
N TYR A 79 -17.69 11.79 -14.75
CA TYR A 79 -18.88 11.19 -15.40
C TYR A 79 -19.11 11.54 -16.90
N THR A 80 -18.36 12.49 -17.47
CA THR A 80 -18.48 12.91 -18.87
C THR A 80 -17.21 12.77 -19.71
N LYS A 81 -16.02 12.50 -19.13
CA LYS A 81 -14.76 12.35 -19.88
C LYS A 81 -13.83 11.30 -19.26
N PHE A 82 -13.32 10.42 -20.12
CA PHE A 82 -12.24 9.49 -19.77
C PHE A 82 -10.91 10.13 -20.14
N ARG A 83 -10.00 10.29 -19.17
CA ARG A 83 -8.62 10.70 -19.43
C ARG A 83 -7.69 9.55 -19.06
N LEU A 84 -6.86 9.14 -20.00
CA LEU A 84 -5.85 8.12 -19.82
C LEU A 84 -4.50 8.80 -19.65
N TYR A 85 -3.88 8.65 -18.48
CA TYR A 85 -2.52 9.12 -18.25
C TYR A 85 -1.56 7.94 -18.38
N ILE A 86 -0.69 7.99 -19.38
CA ILE A 86 0.40 7.03 -19.55
C ILE A 86 1.68 7.70 -19.09
N LEU A 87 2.23 7.24 -17.96
CA LEU A 87 3.54 7.66 -17.51
C LEU A 87 4.59 6.68 -18.02
N ILE A 88 5.47 7.16 -18.90
CA ILE A 88 6.64 6.41 -19.37
C ILE A 88 7.85 6.94 -18.61
N ILE A 89 8.47 6.09 -17.79
CA ILE A 89 9.71 6.41 -17.09
C ILE A 89 10.85 5.75 -17.84
N SER A 90 11.64 6.56 -18.53
CA SER A 90 12.86 6.11 -19.20
C SER A 90 14.07 6.47 -18.34
N TYR A 91 14.95 5.51 -18.10
CA TYR A 91 16.23 5.75 -17.44
C TYR A 91 17.30 5.90 -18.53
N ILE A 92 17.90 7.09 -18.65
CA ILE A 92 19.00 7.34 -19.59
C ILE A 92 20.30 7.40 -18.77
N GLN A 93 21.30 6.61 -19.15
CA GLN A 93 22.63 6.72 -18.57
C GLN A 93 23.38 7.96 -19.10
N PRO A 94 24.26 8.59 -18.30
CA PRO A 94 25.00 9.78 -18.75
C PRO A 94 25.94 9.42 -19.90
N GLY A 95 25.80 10.06 -21.06
CA GLY A 95 26.69 9.88 -22.23
C GLY A 95 26.00 9.67 -23.58
N TRP A 96 24.67 9.73 -23.66
CA TRP A 96 23.93 9.46 -24.89
C TRP A 96 23.42 10.75 -25.56
N HIS A 97 23.59 10.85 -26.88
CA HIS A 97 23.00 11.92 -27.69
C HIS A 97 21.47 11.77 -27.79
N PRO A 98 20.71 12.87 -27.93
CA PRO A 98 19.25 12.80 -28.04
C PRO A 98 18.83 12.00 -29.27
N LEU A 99 17.95 11.01 -29.06
CA LEU A 99 17.27 10.28 -30.14
C LEU A 99 16.15 11.16 -30.72
N THR A 100 16.30 11.58 -31.97
CA THR A 100 15.21 12.18 -32.76
C THR A 100 14.30 11.07 -33.27
N VAL A 101 13.08 10.99 -32.74
CA VAL A 101 12.05 10.09 -33.25
C VAL A 101 11.40 10.74 -34.48
N PHE A 102 11.66 10.19 -35.68
CA PHE A 102 10.91 10.55 -36.88
C PHE A 102 9.61 9.74 -36.92
N LEU A 103 8.47 10.45 -36.82
CA LEU A 103 7.16 9.89 -37.14
C LEU A 103 6.82 10.20 -38.60
N PRO A 104 6.12 9.30 -39.33
CA PRO A 104 5.78 9.52 -40.72
C PRO A 104 4.82 10.69 -40.89
N LEU A 105 5.19 11.52 -41.86
CA LEU A 105 4.58 12.72 -42.42
C LEU A 105 3.04 12.77 -42.41
N GLY A 106 2.47 13.87 -41.92
CA GLY A 106 1.06 14.19 -42.22
C GLY A 106 0.32 15.24 -41.39
N ALA A 107 0.85 15.77 -40.28
CA ALA A 107 0.13 16.77 -39.47
C ALA A 107 0.98 18.03 -39.22
N LYS A 108 0.61 19.14 -39.87
CA LYS A 108 1.04 20.49 -39.48
C LYS A 108 0.25 20.89 -38.24
N TRP A 109 0.94 21.08 -37.12
CA TRP A 109 0.36 21.73 -35.94
C TRP A 109 0.84 23.18 -35.89
N THR A 110 -0.08 24.12 -36.01
CA THR A 110 0.17 25.54 -35.69
C THR A 110 -0.24 25.80 -34.25
N TRP A 111 0.73 26.22 -33.45
CA TRP A 111 0.53 26.63 -32.07
C TRP A 111 0.16 28.11 -32.05
N GLN A 112 -1.08 28.43 -31.65
CA GLN A 112 -1.51 29.80 -31.34
C GLN A 112 -2.19 29.77 -29.96
N GLY A 113 -1.44 30.14 -28.92
CA GLY A 113 -1.95 30.27 -27.57
C GLY A 113 -0.98 31.04 -26.70
N GLY A 114 -1.15 32.37 -26.63
CA GLY A 114 -0.39 33.21 -25.72
C GLY A 114 -0.69 32.84 -24.27
N PHE A 115 0.37 32.57 -23.49
CA PHE A 115 0.28 32.45 -22.04
C PHE A 115 0.21 33.85 -21.42
N PRO A 116 -0.76 34.14 -20.54
CA PRO A 116 -0.66 35.29 -19.65
C PRO A 116 0.45 35.04 -18.62
N GLN A 117 1.37 36.00 -18.52
CA GLN A 117 2.54 36.01 -17.64
C GLN A 117 2.20 36.26 -16.16
N ASN A 118 1.52 35.33 -15.50
CA ASN A 118 1.37 35.35 -14.03
C ASN A 118 1.97 34.09 -13.39
N ALA A 119 3.28 33.90 -13.57
CA ALA A 119 4.06 32.77 -13.04
C ALA A 119 4.41 32.86 -11.54
N ALA A 120 3.67 33.67 -10.76
CA ALA A 120 3.89 33.83 -9.32
C ALA A 120 2.82 33.15 -8.44
N HIS A 121 1.69 32.69 -9.02
CA HIS A 121 0.58 32.11 -8.24
C HIS A 121 0.46 30.59 -8.32
N GLU A 122 1.16 29.93 -9.24
CA GLU A 122 1.11 28.46 -9.38
C GLU A 122 2.27 27.73 -8.68
N LYS A 123 3.21 28.50 -8.10
CA LYS A 123 4.36 27.98 -7.36
C LYS A 123 4.13 27.86 -5.84
N ALA A 124 2.90 28.10 -5.38
CA ALA A 124 2.49 28.07 -3.98
C ALA A 124 1.42 27.00 -3.65
N PHE A 125 1.06 26.11 -4.59
CA PHE A 125 -0.02 25.12 -4.38
C PHE A 125 0.44 23.64 -4.31
N TYR A 126 1.74 23.43 -4.10
CA TYR A 126 2.30 22.16 -3.65
C TYR A 126 3.38 22.45 -2.62
N GLU A 127 2.99 23.09 -1.51
CA GLU A 127 3.67 22.81 -0.25
C GLU A 127 3.61 21.29 -0.08
N PHE A 128 4.78 20.67 -0.10
CA PHE A 128 4.99 19.37 0.49
C PHE A 128 4.66 19.53 1.98
N ASN A 129 3.37 19.51 2.32
CA ASN A 129 2.94 19.27 3.68
C ASN A 129 3.47 17.88 3.99
N GLU A 130 4.60 17.83 4.68
CA GLU A 130 5.02 16.64 5.39
C GLU A 130 3.79 16.15 6.17
N ALA A 131 3.54 14.85 6.09
CA ALA A 131 2.41 14.28 6.79
C ALA A 131 2.53 14.68 8.27
N GLN A 132 1.50 15.32 8.81
CA GLN A 132 1.50 15.76 10.21
C GLN A 132 1.30 14.56 11.13
N ASN A 133 2.13 14.42 12.17
CA ASN A 133 1.86 13.47 13.26
C ASN A 133 0.59 13.93 13.99
N LEU A 134 -0.49 13.18 13.83
CA LEU A 134 -1.79 13.47 14.40
C LEU A 134 -1.86 13.22 15.91
N ALA A 135 -0.96 12.39 16.45
CA ALA A 135 -0.89 12.05 17.87
C ALA A 135 -0.11 13.10 18.68
N LEU A 136 0.71 13.93 18.04
CA LEU A 136 1.58 14.89 18.72
C LEU A 136 0.80 15.78 19.70
N ASN A 137 1.21 15.73 20.98
CA ASN A 137 0.63 16.43 22.11
C ASN A 137 -0.88 16.23 22.29
N LYS A 138 -1.41 15.08 21.85
CA LYS A 138 -2.81 14.73 22.02
C LYS A 138 -3.09 14.13 23.39
N PRO A 139 -4.33 14.27 23.91
CA PRO A 139 -4.73 13.56 25.12
C PRO A 139 -4.58 12.06 24.95
N ALA A 140 -3.98 11.41 25.94
CA ALA A 140 -3.82 9.96 25.97
C ALA A 140 -4.27 9.40 27.33
N THR A 141 -4.71 8.14 27.33
CA THR A 141 -5.11 7.37 28.51
C THR A 141 -4.58 5.95 28.41
N ASN A 142 -4.48 5.24 29.53
CA ASN A 142 -3.83 3.94 29.63
C ASN A 142 -4.54 3.05 30.64
N SER A 143 -4.32 1.74 30.52
CA SER A 143 -4.87 0.75 31.46
C SER A 143 -4.25 0.81 32.84
N SER A 144 -2.95 1.09 32.92
CA SER A 144 -2.18 1.07 34.17
C SER A 144 -0.93 1.92 34.06
N LEU A 145 -0.42 2.42 35.18
CA LEU A 145 0.78 3.26 35.25
C LEU A 145 1.85 2.60 36.11
N TYR A 146 3.06 2.45 35.58
CA TYR A 146 4.22 2.03 36.37
C TYR A 146 4.73 3.16 37.26
N ILE A 147 4.67 2.96 38.58
CA ILE A 147 5.13 3.95 39.56
C ILE A 147 6.66 3.96 39.56
N HIS A 148 7.26 5.03 39.03
CA HIS A 148 8.70 5.21 38.96
C HIS A 148 9.06 6.70 39.12
N TYR A 149 10.29 7.00 39.55
CA TYR A 149 10.71 8.38 39.81
C TYR A 149 10.73 9.25 38.54
N VAL A 150 10.95 8.64 37.36
CA VAL A 150 10.91 9.31 36.05
C VAL A 150 9.49 9.63 35.57
N ARG A 151 8.45 9.18 36.29
CA ARG A 151 7.02 9.41 35.99
C ARG A 151 6.64 9.05 34.54
N PRO A 152 6.67 7.77 34.16
CA PRO A 152 6.44 7.33 32.78
C PRO A 152 4.96 7.37 32.38
N VAL A 153 4.36 8.57 32.41
CA VAL A 153 2.93 8.80 32.13
C VAL A 153 2.63 8.66 30.64
N VAL A 154 1.38 8.32 30.30
CA VAL A 154 0.98 8.04 28.91
C VAL A 154 1.13 9.23 27.97
N GLY A 155 1.11 10.46 28.48
CA GLY A 155 1.36 11.66 27.67
C GLY A 155 2.76 11.72 27.04
N LEU A 156 3.74 11.01 27.61
CA LEU A 156 5.08 10.90 27.05
C LEU A 156 5.12 10.03 25.78
N MET A 157 4.13 9.16 25.56
CA MET A 157 4.04 8.36 24.34
C MET A 157 3.71 9.21 23.10
N VAL A 158 3.41 10.50 23.27
CA VAL A 158 2.94 11.38 22.20
C VAL A 158 3.51 12.79 22.35
N ASP A 159 4.64 12.94 23.03
CA ASP A 159 5.25 14.25 23.32
C ASP A 159 6.12 14.77 22.15
N GLY A 160 6.41 13.90 21.17
CA GLY A 160 7.25 14.22 20.01
C GLY A 160 8.74 13.94 20.22
N ASP A 161 9.13 13.33 21.34
CA ASP A 161 10.51 12.92 21.61
C ASP A 161 10.68 11.40 21.43
N THR A 162 11.54 11.02 20.49
CA THR A 162 11.79 9.61 20.15
C THR A 162 12.95 9.00 20.93
N ASN A 163 13.46 9.68 21.96
CA ASN A 163 14.60 9.23 22.76
C ASN A 163 14.32 7.85 23.38
N PRO A 164 15.13 6.82 23.03
CA PRO A 164 14.88 5.46 23.48
C PRO A 164 15.32 5.20 24.93
N ASP A 165 16.05 6.12 25.57
CA ASP A 165 16.47 6.00 26.97
C ASP A 165 15.29 6.28 27.91
N PHE A 166 14.83 5.22 28.59
CA PHE A 166 13.75 5.33 29.57
C PHE A 166 14.02 6.32 30.70
N PHE A 167 15.29 6.48 31.09
CA PHE A 167 15.67 7.38 32.18
C PHE A 167 15.73 8.85 31.73
N ALA A 168 15.69 9.12 30.43
CA ALA A 168 15.54 10.47 29.90
C ALA A 168 14.13 11.06 30.17
N GLY A 169 13.16 10.23 30.57
CA GLY A 169 11.83 10.71 30.96
C GLY A 169 10.90 10.99 29.77
N HIS A 170 11.16 10.36 28.63
CA HIS A 170 10.38 10.47 27.38
C HIS A 170 9.76 9.14 26.96
N CYS A 171 9.51 8.23 27.90
CA CYS A 171 8.84 6.97 27.58
C CYS A 171 7.71 6.67 28.55
N TYR A 172 6.59 6.24 27.99
CA TYR A 172 5.48 5.68 28.73
C TYR A 172 5.79 4.23 29.14
N ASN A 173 5.29 3.83 30.33
CA ASN A 173 5.40 2.46 30.84
C ASN A 173 4.20 2.09 31.73
N GLY A 174 3.48 1.04 31.34
CA GLY A 174 2.37 0.47 32.08
C GLY A 174 2.81 -0.52 33.17
N ALA A 175 1.89 -0.86 34.07
CA ALA A 175 2.13 -1.80 35.18
C ALA A 175 1.37 -3.12 35.07
N ASP A 176 0.59 -3.30 34.00
CA ASP A 176 -0.22 -4.51 33.84
C ASP A 176 0.67 -5.76 33.71
N PRO A 177 0.27 -6.88 34.33
CA PRO A 177 1.00 -8.12 34.23
C PRO A 177 0.91 -8.73 32.82
N PRO A 178 1.70 -9.77 32.51
CA PRO A 178 1.55 -10.56 31.29
C PRO A 178 0.09 -10.98 31.06
N GLY A 179 -0.37 -10.85 29.81
CA GLY A 179 -1.76 -11.14 29.40
C GLY A 179 -2.85 -10.20 29.94
N GLY A 180 -2.49 -9.22 30.78
CA GLY A 180 -3.38 -8.18 31.27
C GLY A 180 -3.88 -7.22 30.17
N PRO A 181 -4.60 -6.14 30.55
CA PRO A 181 -5.14 -5.17 29.60
C PRO A 181 -4.07 -4.57 28.68
N ASN A 182 -2.94 -4.08 29.23
CA ASN A 182 -1.74 -3.67 28.48
C ASN A 182 -2.06 -2.78 27.25
N TRP A 183 -2.82 -1.71 27.47
CA TRP A 183 -3.23 -0.79 26.41
C TRP A 183 -2.97 0.68 26.76
N ALA A 184 -2.76 1.47 25.71
CA ALA A 184 -2.82 2.93 25.73
C ALA A 184 -3.71 3.41 24.57
N VAL A 185 -4.37 4.54 24.75
CA VAL A 185 -5.23 5.15 23.73
C VAL A 185 -4.91 6.63 23.57
N VAL A 186 -4.87 7.08 22.32
CA VAL A 186 -4.68 8.47 21.94
C VAL A 186 -5.99 9.01 21.34
N ASP A 187 -6.45 10.18 21.81
CA ASP A 187 -7.56 10.94 21.23
C ASP A 187 -7.04 11.91 20.17
N LEU A 188 -7.24 11.60 18.89
CA LEU A 188 -6.78 12.44 17.77
C LEU A 188 -7.56 13.77 17.64
N ALA A 189 -8.61 13.98 18.45
CA ALA A 189 -9.55 15.10 18.45
C ALA A 189 -10.47 15.23 17.22
N ALA A 190 -10.26 14.43 16.17
CA ALA A 190 -11.12 14.33 14.99
C ALA A 190 -11.03 12.92 14.38
N ASP A 191 -11.95 12.58 13.49
CA ASP A 191 -11.95 11.29 12.80
C ASP A 191 -10.96 11.28 11.62
N TYR A 192 -10.08 10.28 11.57
CA TYR A 192 -9.08 10.13 10.52
C TYR A 192 -9.09 8.73 9.91
N TYR A 193 -8.85 8.67 8.59
CA TYR A 193 -8.45 7.43 7.91
C TYR A 193 -6.98 7.15 8.24
N VAL A 194 -6.73 6.47 9.35
CA VAL A 194 -5.36 6.16 9.79
C VAL A 194 -4.71 5.22 8.78
N ASP A 195 -3.52 5.59 8.29
CA ASP A 195 -2.73 4.81 7.33
C ASP A 195 -1.51 4.17 7.99
N VAL A 196 -0.74 4.96 8.72
CA VAL A 196 0.49 4.48 9.36
C VAL A 196 0.47 4.84 10.83
N VAL A 197 0.91 3.88 11.64
CA VAL A 197 1.32 4.13 13.02
C VAL A 197 2.79 3.72 13.15
N TYR A 198 3.60 4.63 13.70
CA TYR A 198 4.95 4.31 14.16
C TYR A 198 4.93 4.16 15.67
N MET A 199 5.58 3.11 16.17
CA MET A 199 5.84 2.92 17.61
C MET A 199 7.35 2.94 17.81
N PHE A 200 7.83 3.70 18.78
CA PHE A 200 9.25 3.79 19.11
C PHE A 200 9.53 3.00 20.38
N THR A 201 10.54 2.14 20.28
CA THR A 201 10.95 1.24 21.35
C THR A 201 12.04 1.85 22.19
N ARG A 202 12.11 1.40 23.44
CA ARG A 202 13.23 1.67 24.34
C ARG A 202 14.54 1.07 23.83
N ASP A 203 15.65 1.56 24.36
CA ASP A 203 17.00 1.04 24.14
C ASP A 203 17.26 -0.32 24.82
N SER A 204 16.34 -0.71 25.68
CA SER A 204 16.38 -1.88 26.54
C SER A 204 14.94 -2.37 26.75
N PHE A 205 14.77 -3.65 27.10
CA PHE A 205 13.46 -4.21 27.46
C PHE A 205 12.36 -3.94 26.42
N THR A 206 12.57 -4.47 25.21
CA THR A 206 11.65 -4.36 24.06
C THR A 206 10.49 -5.36 23.98
N PRO A 207 10.48 -6.53 24.67
CA PRO A 207 9.35 -7.46 24.63
C PRO A 207 7.97 -6.83 24.88
N PRO A 208 7.83 -5.72 25.63
CA PRO A 208 6.55 -5.04 25.74
C PRO A 208 5.92 -4.54 24.43
N LEU A 209 6.65 -4.45 23.32
CA LEU A 209 6.12 -4.11 22.00
C LEU A 209 6.16 -5.27 21.00
N ASP A 210 6.44 -6.50 21.45
CA ASP A 210 6.38 -7.66 20.57
C ASP A 210 4.94 -7.86 20.05
N TYR A 211 4.82 -7.93 18.72
CA TYR A 211 3.57 -8.23 18.01
C TYR A 211 2.37 -7.33 18.37
N PHE A 212 2.63 -6.07 18.75
CA PHE A 212 1.58 -5.14 19.19
C PHE A 212 0.44 -4.98 18.17
N LEU A 213 -0.73 -4.63 18.69
CA LEU A 213 -1.98 -4.41 17.98
C LEU A 213 -2.26 -2.91 17.93
N ILE A 214 -2.73 -2.43 16.78
CA ILE A 214 -3.33 -1.09 16.66
C ILE A 214 -4.82 -1.25 16.37
N GLY A 215 -5.63 -0.83 17.32
CA GLY A 215 -7.09 -0.77 17.25
C GLY A 215 -7.60 0.64 16.99
N LEU A 216 -8.85 0.74 16.56
CA LEU A 216 -9.53 2.00 16.31
C LEU A 216 -10.93 1.99 16.94
N THR A 217 -11.38 3.13 17.46
CA THR A 217 -12.76 3.27 17.99
C THR A 217 -13.29 4.70 17.86
N PHE A 218 -14.62 4.84 17.82
CA PHE A 218 -15.32 6.13 17.86
C PHE A 218 -15.63 6.57 19.30
N SER A 219 -15.78 5.60 20.20
CA SER A 219 -16.18 5.87 21.57
C SER A 219 -14.97 6.30 22.36
N SER A 220 -15.10 7.40 23.10
CA SER A 220 -14.11 7.79 24.10
C SER A 220 -13.86 6.58 25.00
N PRO A 221 -12.65 6.03 24.97
CA PRO A 221 -12.39 4.81 25.71
C PRO A 221 -12.29 5.20 27.17
N GLY A 222 -13.31 4.81 27.94
CA GLY A 222 -13.18 4.68 29.38
C GLY A 222 -12.23 3.53 29.74
N SER A 223 -12.36 2.98 30.94
CA SER A 223 -11.52 1.88 31.44
C SER A 223 -11.66 0.53 30.72
N ASN A 224 -12.55 0.39 29.72
CA ASN A 224 -13.01 -0.90 29.22
C ASN A 224 -12.60 -1.17 27.76
N ILE A 225 -11.31 -1.06 27.44
CA ILE A 225 -10.79 -1.60 26.18
C ILE A 225 -10.68 -3.13 26.29
N ILE A 226 -11.49 -3.83 25.52
CA ILE A 226 -11.46 -5.29 25.42
C ILE A 226 -10.78 -5.67 24.10
N ARG A 227 -9.72 -6.47 24.21
CA ARG A 227 -8.95 -6.94 23.06
C ARG A 227 -9.86 -7.68 22.07
N GLY A 228 -9.77 -7.34 20.78
CA GLY A 228 -10.53 -8.00 19.71
C GLY A 228 -12.00 -7.59 19.58
N THR A 229 -12.49 -6.62 20.38
CA THR A 229 -13.85 -6.08 20.21
C THR A 229 -13.89 -4.78 19.40
N TYR A 230 -12.74 -4.25 19.01
CA TYR A 230 -12.59 -3.04 18.22
C TYR A 230 -12.07 -3.36 16.81
N PRO A 231 -12.42 -2.53 15.80
CA PRO A 231 -11.80 -2.58 14.48
C PRO A 231 -10.28 -2.52 14.55
N LEU A 232 -9.60 -3.47 13.93
CA LEU A 232 -8.13 -3.56 13.97
C LEU A 232 -7.54 -2.85 12.74
N CYS A 233 -6.79 -1.77 12.97
CA CYS A 233 -5.94 -1.16 11.95
C CYS A 233 -4.92 -2.20 11.45
N GLY A 234 -4.22 -2.86 12.37
CA GLY A 234 -3.32 -3.96 12.02
C GLY A 234 -2.61 -4.55 13.24
N GLN A 235 -1.77 -5.55 12.98
CA GLN A 235 -0.90 -6.17 13.96
C GLN A 235 0.54 -6.17 13.45
N TYR A 236 1.48 -5.81 14.31
CA TYR A 236 2.90 -5.89 14.01
C TYR A 236 3.34 -7.35 13.96
N LYS A 237 4.10 -7.74 12.94
CA LYS A 237 4.37 -9.17 12.64
C LYS A 237 5.62 -9.71 13.31
N TYR A 238 6.41 -8.87 13.95
CA TYR A 238 7.75 -9.22 14.40
C TYR A 238 7.94 -8.89 15.87
N LYS A 239 9.01 -9.45 16.45
CA LYS A 239 9.52 -8.97 17.73
C LYS A 239 10.09 -7.56 17.56
N ALA A 240 9.90 -6.74 18.59
CA ALA A 240 10.39 -5.38 18.63
C ALA A 240 11.91 -5.35 18.78
N ALA A 241 12.58 -4.63 17.88
CA ALA A 241 14.00 -4.30 18.02
C ALA A 241 14.20 -3.13 19.00
N ALA A 242 15.36 -3.05 19.65
CA ALA A 242 15.69 -1.95 20.56
C ALA A 242 16.03 -0.67 19.80
N SER A 243 15.73 0.49 20.40
CA SER A 243 15.95 1.83 19.83
C SER A 243 15.46 1.95 18.39
N ALA A 244 14.29 1.38 18.09
CA ALA A 244 13.80 1.22 16.73
C ALA A 244 12.45 1.89 16.54
N ARG A 245 12.25 2.42 15.33
CA ARG A 245 10.95 2.84 14.83
C ARG A 245 10.24 1.67 14.16
N LEU A 246 9.23 1.11 14.83
CA LEU A 246 8.41 0.03 14.32
C LEU A 246 7.28 0.59 13.47
N THR A 247 7.21 0.21 12.20
CA THR A 247 6.18 0.69 11.26
C THR A 247 5.03 -0.31 11.14
N LEU A 248 3.81 0.16 11.36
CA LEU A 248 2.59 -0.60 11.12
C LEU A 248 1.68 0.13 10.13
N LYS A 249 1.36 -0.55 9.02
CA LYS A 249 0.40 -0.07 8.02
C LYS A 249 -1.00 -0.59 8.34
N CYS A 250 -1.98 0.30 8.33
CA CYS A 250 -3.38 -0.02 8.58
C CYS A 250 -4.07 -0.63 7.36
N ASN A 251 -5.12 -1.41 7.62
CA ASN A 251 -6.07 -1.83 6.61
C ASN A 251 -6.87 -0.63 6.07
N ALA A 252 -6.88 -0.43 4.75
CA ALA A 252 -7.56 0.70 4.12
C ALA A 252 -9.07 0.53 3.89
N ASN A 253 -9.66 -0.59 4.30
CA ASN A 253 -11.12 -0.81 4.28
C ASN A 253 -11.82 -0.45 5.60
N LEU A 254 -11.12 0.25 6.49
CA LEU A 254 -11.67 0.77 7.72
C LEU A 254 -12.35 2.14 7.50
N ALA A 255 -13.36 2.42 8.33
CA ALA A 255 -13.93 3.76 8.47
C ALA A 255 -12.88 4.73 9.06
N PRO A 256 -13.09 6.05 9.01
CA PRO A 256 -12.25 6.97 9.77
C PRO A 256 -12.59 6.84 11.27
N TYR A 257 -11.62 7.02 12.16
CA TYR A 257 -11.81 6.92 13.62
C TYR A 257 -11.06 8.02 14.36
N ARG A 258 -11.56 8.39 15.53
CA ARG A 258 -10.96 9.40 16.41
C ARG A 258 -9.93 8.85 17.41
N TYR A 259 -10.14 7.64 17.91
CA TYR A 259 -9.30 7.06 18.95
C TYR A 259 -8.44 5.94 18.38
N VAL A 260 -7.14 5.98 18.69
CA VAL A 260 -6.17 4.95 18.28
C VAL A 260 -5.68 4.21 19.52
N ILE A 261 -5.92 2.90 19.55
CA ILE A 261 -5.59 2.00 20.65
C ILE A 261 -4.28 1.31 20.29
N ALA A 262 -3.25 1.42 21.12
CA ALA A 262 -2.07 0.56 21.07
C ALA A 262 -2.17 -0.46 22.20
N GLN A 263 -2.11 -1.76 21.86
CA GLN A 263 -2.32 -2.84 22.84
C GLN A 263 -1.41 -4.04 22.57
N GLN A 264 -0.96 -4.72 23.62
CA GLN A 264 -0.26 -6.01 23.48
C GLN A 264 -1.19 -7.16 23.03
N PRO A 265 -0.66 -8.21 22.38
CA PRO A 265 -1.42 -9.44 22.16
C PRO A 265 -1.83 -10.11 23.49
N ALA A 266 -2.73 -11.10 23.43
CA ALA A 266 -3.29 -11.73 24.62
C ALA A 266 -2.29 -12.53 25.45
N ASP A 267 -1.24 -13.01 24.81
CA ASP A 267 -0.07 -13.68 25.37
C ASP A 267 1.12 -12.72 25.53
N GLY A 268 0.86 -11.40 25.49
CA GLY A 268 1.87 -10.36 25.60
C GLY A 268 2.60 -10.36 26.94
N TYR A 269 3.81 -9.80 26.92
CA TYR A 269 4.74 -9.83 28.03
C TYR A 269 4.26 -9.07 29.29
N GLY A 270 3.33 -8.12 29.18
CA GLY A 270 3.01 -7.17 30.23
C GLY A 270 3.83 -5.88 30.11
N TRP A 271 3.61 -4.95 31.04
CA TRP A 271 4.34 -3.68 31.16
C TRP A 271 4.44 -2.91 29.83
N PHE A 272 3.33 -2.80 29.10
CA PHE A 272 3.28 -2.12 27.81
C PHE A 272 3.98 -0.76 27.87
N SER A 273 5.01 -0.57 27.03
CA SER A 273 5.90 0.57 27.09
C SER A 273 6.30 1.02 25.70
N SER A 274 6.32 2.33 25.47
CA SER A 274 6.76 2.94 24.22
C SER A 274 7.30 4.33 24.50
N CYS A 275 8.31 4.74 23.75
CA CYS A 275 8.89 6.09 23.88
C CYS A 275 8.12 7.11 23.07
N GLU A 276 7.64 6.75 21.88
CA GLU A 276 6.82 7.65 21.06
C GLU A 276 5.86 6.82 20.21
N MET A 277 4.69 7.39 19.93
CA MET A 277 3.68 6.89 19.03
C MET A 277 3.29 8.01 18.06
N GLU A 278 3.58 7.80 16.79
CA GLU A 278 3.20 8.73 15.73
C GLU A 278 2.07 8.13 14.90
N VAL A 279 1.06 8.93 14.59
CA VAL A 279 -0.12 8.51 13.82
C VAL A 279 -0.28 9.40 12.60
N TYR A 280 -0.40 8.80 11.43
CA TYR A 280 -0.58 9.53 10.16
C TYR A 280 -1.82 9.08 9.43
N ALA A 281 -2.59 10.05 8.94
CA ALA A 281 -3.71 9.80 8.06
C ALA A 281 -3.26 9.47 6.63
N ALA A 282 -4.10 8.73 5.91
CA ALA A 282 -3.97 8.54 4.48
C ALA A 282 -3.99 9.89 3.76
N LYS A 283 -2.97 10.13 2.91
CA LYS A 283 -2.91 11.34 2.07
C LYS A 283 -4.12 11.43 1.13
N ASP A 284 -4.54 10.29 0.59
CA ASP A 284 -5.78 10.13 -0.15
C ASP A 284 -6.49 8.84 0.27
N HIS A 285 -7.60 8.97 1.00
CA HIS A 285 -8.38 7.84 1.51
C HIS A 285 -9.06 7.01 0.38
N LYS A 286 -9.06 7.51 -0.85
CA LYS A 286 -9.57 6.77 -2.02
C LYS A 286 -8.46 5.98 -2.72
N SER A 287 -7.20 6.31 -2.45
CA SER A 287 -6.05 5.66 -3.06
C SER A 287 -5.68 4.41 -2.28
N LYS A 288 -5.95 3.24 -2.87
CA LYS A 288 -5.76 1.94 -2.23
C LYS A 288 -4.85 1.05 -3.07
N ILE A 289 -3.99 0.30 -2.40
CA ILE A 289 -3.13 -0.73 -2.99
C ILE A 289 -3.42 -2.09 -2.36
N TRP A 290 -3.43 -3.12 -3.18
CA TRP A 290 -3.60 -4.51 -2.73
C TRP A 290 -2.25 -5.21 -2.67
N LYS A 291 -1.86 -5.66 -1.48
CA LYS A 291 -0.62 -6.39 -1.23
C LYS A 291 -0.89 -7.89 -1.32
N ARG A 292 -0.17 -8.56 -2.23
CA ARG A 292 -0.21 -10.02 -2.41
C ARG A 292 0.79 -10.72 -1.48
N LYS A 293 0.35 -11.79 -0.84
CA LYS A 293 1.19 -12.82 -0.21
C LYS A 293 0.98 -14.14 -0.95
N SER A 294 1.96 -14.54 -1.76
CA SER A 294 1.91 -15.78 -2.54
C SER A 294 2.01 -17.01 -1.63
N ASN A 295 1.44 -18.13 -2.07
CA ASN A 295 1.42 -19.41 -1.36
C ASN A 295 0.90 -19.30 0.07
N THR A 296 -0.09 -18.42 0.29
CA THR A 296 -0.66 -18.12 1.60
C THR A 296 -2.18 -18.06 1.47
N ARG A 297 -2.89 -18.62 2.45
CA ARG A 297 -4.34 -18.56 2.56
C ARG A 297 -4.72 -18.17 3.98
N LEU A 298 -5.63 -17.20 4.11
CA LEU A 298 -6.29 -16.91 5.38
C LEU A 298 -7.46 -17.87 5.59
N THR A 299 -7.41 -18.66 6.65
CA THR A 299 -8.46 -19.63 6.99
C THR A 299 -9.41 -19.08 8.07
N GLY A 300 -10.61 -19.65 8.17
CA GLY A 300 -11.58 -19.34 9.24
C GLY A 300 -12.28 -17.95 9.18
N ASN A 301 -11.95 -17.10 8.19
CA ASN A 301 -12.47 -15.73 8.10
C ASN A 301 -13.18 -15.43 6.76
N TYR A 302 -13.35 -16.43 5.89
CA TYR A 302 -14.07 -16.23 4.63
C TYR A 302 -15.58 -16.16 4.89
N SER A 303 -16.23 -15.22 4.20
CA SER A 303 -17.67 -14.98 4.30
C SER A 303 -18.42 -15.42 3.04
N LEU A 304 -17.73 -15.48 1.90
CA LEU A 304 -18.30 -15.85 0.62
C LEU A 304 -17.20 -16.46 -0.27
N ALA A 305 -17.52 -17.57 -0.91
CA ALA A 305 -16.70 -18.16 -1.97
C ALA A 305 -17.39 -17.98 -3.33
N VAL A 306 -16.62 -17.57 -4.34
CA VAL A 306 -17.12 -17.34 -5.71
C VAL A 306 -16.11 -17.78 -6.74
N THR A 307 -16.59 -18.21 -7.91
CA THR A 307 -15.72 -18.39 -9.08
C THR A 307 -15.22 -17.03 -9.58
N ALA A 308 -13.94 -16.97 -9.90
CA ALA A 308 -13.22 -15.82 -10.42
C ALA A 308 -12.09 -16.34 -11.31
N GLU A 309 -12.14 -16.04 -12.61
CA GLU A 309 -11.14 -16.54 -13.56
C GLU A 309 -9.73 -15.98 -13.30
N TYR A 310 -9.65 -14.80 -12.69
CA TYR A 310 -8.40 -14.10 -12.39
C TYR A 310 -8.57 -13.20 -11.16
N GLU A 311 -7.45 -12.75 -10.58
CA GLU A 311 -7.42 -12.07 -9.28
C GLU A 311 -8.15 -10.73 -9.29
N MET A 312 -8.15 -10.02 -10.43
CA MET A 312 -8.88 -8.76 -10.55
C MET A 312 -10.40 -8.93 -10.38
N MET A 313 -10.98 -10.10 -10.73
CA MET A 313 -12.40 -10.35 -10.46
C MET A 313 -12.68 -10.44 -8.95
N CYS A 314 -11.77 -11.00 -8.15
CA CYS A 314 -11.89 -10.99 -6.70
C CYS A 314 -11.92 -9.57 -6.15
N LEU A 315 -10.98 -8.74 -6.62
CA LEU A 315 -10.85 -7.35 -6.20
C LEU A 315 -12.13 -6.56 -6.51
N LEU A 316 -12.69 -6.73 -7.72
CA LEU A 316 -13.94 -6.08 -8.10
C LEU A 316 -15.13 -6.54 -7.23
N LYS A 317 -15.19 -7.83 -6.86
CA LYS A 317 -16.22 -8.35 -5.95
C LYS A 317 -16.03 -7.88 -4.51
N CYS A 318 -14.81 -7.48 -4.13
CA CYS A 318 -14.51 -6.97 -2.79
C CYS A 318 -14.82 -5.47 -2.61
N LEU A 319 -14.77 -4.68 -3.69
CA LEU A 319 -14.87 -3.23 -3.64
C LEU A 319 -16.33 -2.71 -3.71
N PRO A 320 -16.66 -1.62 -2.98
CA PRO A 320 -16.10 -1.16 -1.71
C PRO A 320 -16.91 -1.67 -0.49
N GLY A 321 -16.20 -2.12 0.55
CA GLY A 321 -16.79 -2.48 1.85
C GLY A 321 -17.42 -3.87 1.94
N LYS A 322 -17.26 -4.73 0.92
CA LYS A 322 -17.80 -6.10 0.94
C LYS A 322 -16.88 -7.09 1.65
N CYS A 323 -15.57 -6.84 1.64
CA CYS A 323 -14.58 -7.60 2.39
C CYS A 323 -13.37 -6.76 2.80
N ASP A 324 -12.58 -7.29 3.73
CA ASP A 324 -11.36 -6.67 4.26
C ASP A 324 -10.10 -7.21 3.59
N SER A 325 -10.20 -8.41 3.00
CA SER A 325 -9.15 -9.10 2.24
C SER A 325 -9.79 -10.20 1.37
N PHE A 326 -9.03 -10.86 0.51
CA PHE A 326 -9.50 -12.07 -0.16
C PHE A 326 -8.38 -13.10 -0.36
N ASN A 327 -8.75 -14.38 -0.46
CA ASN A 327 -7.90 -15.44 -0.98
C ASN A 327 -8.25 -15.71 -2.45
N PHE A 328 -7.25 -16.05 -3.25
CA PHE A 328 -7.45 -16.50 -4.62
C PHE A 328 -6.69 -17.81 -4.84
N HIS A 329 -7.39 -18.82 -5.35
CA HIS A 329 -6.82 -20.09 -5.77
C HIS A 329 -6.70 -20.13 -7.30
N SER A 330 -5.49 -20.17 -7.82
CA SER A 330 -5.24 -20.03 -9.26
C SER A 330 -5.71 -21.22 -10.08
N THR A 331 -5.63 -22.43 -9.53
CA THR A 331 -5.98 -23.67 -10.28
C THR A 331 -7.49 -23.83 -10.41
N ASP A 332 -8.22 -23.58 -9.33
CA ASP A 332 -9.68 -23.79 -9.30
C ASP A 332 -10.46 -22.51 -9.63
N ALA A 333 -9.76 -21.43 -10.01
CA ALA A 333 -10.36 -20.12 -10.28
C ALA A 333 -11.33 -19.70 -9.16
N THR A 334 -10.93 -19.93 -7.90
CA THR A 334 -11.81 -19.76 -6.73
C THR A 334 -11.34 -18.59 -5.89
N CYS A 335 -12.31 -17.77 -5.48
CA CYS A 335 -12.09 -16.57 -4.69
C CYS A 335 -12.83 -16.64 -3.37
N GLU A 336 -12.13 -16.40 -2.27
CA GLU A 336 -12.72 -16.35 -0.93
C GLU A 336 -12.66 -14.92 -0.40
N LEU A 337 -13.81 -14.28 -0.23
CA LEU A 337 -13.91 -12.93 0.31
C LEU A 337 -13.94 -12.98 1.84
N ASN A 338 -12.95 -12.40 2.49
CA ASN A 338 -12.79 -12.48 3.94
C ASN A 338 -13.34 -11.25 4.66
N LYS A 339 -13.95 -11.46 5.82
CA LYS A 339 -14.39 -10.39 6.72
C LYS A 339 -13.74 -10.59 8.09
N HIS A 340 -13.03 -9.59 8.54
CA HIS A 340 -12.25 -9.60 9.77
C HIS A 340 -11.99 -8.17 10.24
N VAL A 341 -13.05 -7.37 10.38
CA VAL A 341 -12.95 -5.97 10.82
C VAL A 341 -12.17 -5.84 12.14
N ASN A 342 -12.27 -6.81 13.06
CA ASN A 342 -11.53 -6.85 14.32
C ASN A 342 -10.15 -7.55 14.21
N GLY A 343 -9.66 -7.71 12.98
CA GLY A 343 -8.44 -8.45 12.66
C GLY A 343 -8.62 -9.96 12.63
N TYR A 344 -7.52 -10.65 12.36
CA TYR A 344 -7.44 -12.11 12.34
C TYR A 344 -6.18 -12.57 13.08
N ASN A 345 -6.23 -13.77 13.64
CA ASN A 345 -5.05 -14.37 14.27
C ASN A 345 -4.02 -14.73 13.18
N GLN A 346 -2.75 -14.35 13.37
CA GLN A 346 -1.69 -14.63 12.40
C GLN A 346 -1.50 -16.14 12.14
N SER A 347 -1.82 -17.00 13.11
CA SER A 347 -1.79 -18.47 12.91
C SER A 347 -2.79 -18.97 11.86
N TYR A 348 -3.81 -18.18 11.52
CA TYR A 348 -4.77 -18.53 10.46
C TYR A 348 -4.25 -18.22 9.05
N LEU A 349 -3.14 -17.49 8.92
CA LEU A 349 -2.41 -17.37 7.66
C LEU A 349 -1.52 -18.59 7.48
N THR A 350 -2.06 -19.59 6.79
CA THR A 350 -1.37 -20.86 6.53
C THR A 350 -0.65 -20.84 5.19
N ALA A 351 0.52 -21.47 5.13
CA ALA A 351 1.19 -21.75 3.87
C ALA A 351 0.34 -22.74 3.05
N SER A 352 -0.04 -22.36 1.84
CA SER A 352 -0.92 -23.16 0.99
C SER A 352 -0.56 -22.91 -0.47
N THR A 353 -0.10 -23.95 -1.16
CA THR A 353 0.29 -23.87 -2.57
C THR A 353 -0.90 -23.46 -3.44
N ASN A 354 -0.64 -22.71 -4.51
CA ASN A 354 -1.66 -22.17 -5.45
C ASN A 354 -2.65 -21.15 -4.85
N TRP A 355 -2.60 -20.89 -3.55
CA TRP A 355 -3.34 -19.81 -2.92
C TRP A 355 -2.52 -18.53 -2.85
N SER A 356 -3.19 -17.39 -3.01
CA SER A 356 -2.62 -16.07 -2.77
C SER A 356 -3.58 -15.25 -1.90
N PHE A 357 -3.05 -14.65 -0.85
CA PHE A 357 -3.80 -13.78 0.06
C PHE A 357 -3.55 -12.31 -0.29
N TYR A 358 -4.61 -11.53 -0.35
CA TYR A 358 -4.57 -10.11 -0.71
C TYR A 358 -5.16 -9.25 0.40
N GLU A 359 -4.36 -8.33 0.94
CA GLU A 359 -4.78 -7.33 1.93
C GLU A 359 -4.68 -5.91 1.36
N VAL A 360 -5.59 -5.02 1.72
CA VAL A 360 -5.65 -3.66 1.19
C VAL A 360 -5.03 -2.65 2.17
N GLN A 361 -4.24 -1.72 1.62
CA GLN A 361 -3.57 -0.64 2.34
C GLN A 361 -3.75 0.67 1.55
N TYR A 362 -3.50 1.83 2.17
CA TYR A 362 -3.45 3.08 1.43
C TYR A 362 -2.16 3.15 0.60
N ALA A 363 -2.23 3.82 -0.55
CA ALA A 363 -1.16 3.87 -1.55
C ALA A 363 0.02 4.76 -1.19
#